data_AF-A0A7R9CDF4-F1
#
_entry.id   AF-A0A7R9CDF4-F1
#
_cell.length_a   1.000
_cell.length_b   1.000
_cell.length_c   1.000
_cell.angle_alpha   90.00
_cell.angle_beta   90.00
_cell.angle_gamma   90.00
#
_symmetry.space_group_name_H-M   'P 1'
#
loop_
_entity.id
_entity.type
_entity.pdbx_description
1 polymer ?
#
loop_
_entity_poly.entity_id
_entity_poly.type
_entity_poly.pdbx_seq_one_letter_code
_entity_poly.pdbx_strand_id
1 'polypeptide(L)'
;MFILLRVTWLSREFFKSLLSQSKRDFHEMFKRTYGILYEQNSYVFTDLFEELERYYSKGQVDLAEAMDNFFNTLYQKMFTVLNAQYSFDDKYLGCVGEHMKELSPFGDVPHKLSVQLKRSFVATRTFSQALGVASEVVNNMGKIPPSAECVRALTKMTGCPACQGLPDLKACSNYCINVMKGCLSYHTELDTEWNNFVDSMEKVTDRLMGPFNIEMVVEPINIKISEAIMNFQENGPEVSQRVFSGCGKPTLQHHRRRRDTTELKFESLQFSQTSAGPPDKGNNGPTLDRLVKDIRQKVIETFTES
;
A
#
# COMPACT_ATOMS: atom_id res chain seq x y z
N MET A 1 12.34 -11.99 19.58
CA MET A 1 11.10 -11.31 20.05
C MET A 1 11.14 -9.79 19.86
N PHE A 2 11.98 -9.03 20.58
CA PHE A 2 12.02 -7.55 20.47
C PHE A 2 12.30 -7.03 19.04
N ILE A 3 13.08 -7.77 18.26
CA ILE A 3 13.38 -7.46 16.87
C ILE A 3 12.11 -7.49 16.00
N LEU A 4 11.34 -8.59 16.03
CA LEU A 4 10.12 -8.76 15.22
C LEU A 4 9.02 -7.77 15.60
N LEU A 5 8.84 -7.48 16.89
CA LEU A 5 7.88 -6.47 17.36
C LEU A 5 8.26 -5.06 16.88
N ARG A 6 9.53 -4.68 17.00
CA ARG A 6 10.04 -3.39 16.54
C ARG A 6 9.90 -3.24 15.02
N VAL A 7 10.24 -4.28 14.27
CA VAL A 7 10.12 -4.35 12.81
C VAL A 7 8.67 -4.19 12.36
N THR A 8 7.74 -4.92 13.01
CA THR A 8 6.31 -4.84 12.68
C THR A 8 5.76 -3.44 12.93
N TRP A 9 6.14 -2.81 14.04
CA TRP A 9 5.74 -1.44 14.34
C TRP A 9 6.31 -0.43 13.34
N LEU A 10 7.62 -0.51 13.06
CA LEU A 10 8.31 0.39 12.14
C LEU A 10 7.70 0.33 10.74
N SER A 11 7.37 -0.87 10.27
CA SER A 11 6.68 -1.09 9.01
C SER A 11 5.32 -0.40 8.96
N ARG A 12 4.49 -0.54 10.00
CA ARG A 12 3.17 0.11 10.06
C ARG A 12 3.24 1.63 10.08
N GLU A 13 4.14 2.19 10.87
CA GLU A 13 4.30 3.64 10.98
C GLU A 13 4.85 4.25 9.69
N PHE A 14 5.79 3.57 9.03
CA PHE A 14 6.29 3.98 7.72
C PHE A 14 5.16 4.09 6.69
N PHE A 15 4.32 3.05 6.54
CA PHE A 15 3.24 3.07 5.55
C PHE A 15 2.14 4.10 5.85
N LYS A 16 1.79 4.29 7.12
CA LYS A 16 0.87 5.37 7.54
C LYS A 16 1.44 6.74 7.21
N SER A 17 2.73 6.96 7.48
CA SER A 17 3.40 8.22 7.18
C SER A 17 3.43 8.50 5.68
N LEU A 18 3.75 7.48 4.87
CA LEU A 18 3.77 7.56 3.41
C LEU A 18 2.41 7.97 2.84
N LEU A 19 1.32 7.32 3.25
CA LEU A 19 -0.03 7.67 2.78
C LEU A 19 -0.45 9.07 3.22
N SER A 20 -0.19 9.42 4.48
CA SER A 20 -0.49 10.74 5.01
C SER A 20 0.27 11.85 4.28
N GLN A 21 1.55 11.61 3.95
CA GLN A 21 2.37 12.55 3.18
C GLN A 21 1.88 12.67 1.74
N SER A 22 1.61 11.54 1.07
CA SER A 22 1.06 11.54 -0.29
C SER A 22 -0.29 12.27 -0.36
N LYS A 23 -1.19 12.08 0.61
CA LYS A 23 -2.46 12.83 0.72
C LYS A 23 -2.25 14.35 0.81
N ARG A 24 -1.26 14.79 1.60
CA ARG A 24 -0.90 16.22 1.72
C ARG A 24 -0.32 16.76 0.42
N ASP A 25 0.68 16.07 -0.15
CA ASP A 25 1.35 16.47 -1.39
C ASP A 25 0.34 16.51 -2.56
N PHE A 26 -0.62 15.57 -2.59
CA PHE A 26 -1.73 15.56 -3.52
C PHE A 26 -2.60 16.82 -3.37
N HIS A 27 -3.04 17.11 -2.15
CA HIS A 27 -3.90 18.25 -1.89
C HIS A 27 -3.25 19.58 -2.25
N GLU A 28 -1.99 19.79 -1.87
CA GLU A 28 -1.25 21.01 -2.17
C GLU A 28 -1.05 21.20 -3.68
N MET A 29 -0.63 20.15 -4.39
CA MET A 29 -0.45 20.20 -5.84
C MET A 29 -1.78 20.51 -6.56
N PHE A 30 -2.85 19.79 -6.23
CA PHE A 30 -4.14 19.95 -6.92
C PHE A 30 -4.79 21.29 -6.61
N LYS A 31 -4.68 21.79 -5.37
CA LYS A 31 -5.15 23.13 -5.01
C LYS A 31 -4.41 24.21 -5.79
N ARG A 32 -3.10 24.06 -5.98
CA ARG A 32 -2.31 25.01 -6.79
C ARG A 32 -2.63 24.94 -8.28
N THR A 33 -2.86 23.74 -8.82
CA THR A 33 -3.06 23.54 -10.27
C THR A 33 -4.50 23.81 -10.71
N TYR A 34 -5.50 23.34 -9.97
CA TYR A 34 -6.91 23.38 -10.36
C TYR A 34 -7.76 24.35 -9.51
N GLY A 35 -7.21 24.88 -8.42
CA GLY A 35 -7.87 25.90 -7.60
C GLY A 35 -9.23 25.46 -7.06
N ILE A 36 -10.22 26.35 -7.22
CA ILE A 36 -11.59 26.19 -6.67
C ILE A 36 -12.28 24.93 -7.23
N LEU A 37 -12.01 24.54 -8.48
CA LEU A 37 -12.62 23.35 -9.09
C LEU A 37 -12.25 22.07 -8.33
N TYR A 38 -11.00 22.00 -7.88
CA TYR A 38 -10.55 20.93 -7.02
C TYR A 38 -11.14 21.06 -5.61
N GLU A 39 -11.12 22.23 -4.99
CA GLU A 39 -11.63 22.39 -3.61
C GLU A 39 -13.09 21.94 -3.48
N GLN A 40 -13.93 22.27 -4.47
CA GLN A 40 -15.34 21.84 -4.53
C GLN A 40 -15.54 20.32 -4.64
N ASN A 41 -14.59 19.61 -5.24
CA ASN A 41 -14.66 18.15 -5.48
C ASN A 41 -13.58 17.39 -4.70
N SER A 42 -12.94 18.04 -3.73
CA SER A 42 -11.80 17.50 -2.99
C SER A 42 -12.15 16.22 -2.23
N TYR A 43 -13.41 16.08 -1.83
CA TYR A 43 -13.95 14.91 -1.16
C TYR A 43 -13.72 13.60 -1.95
N VAL A 44 -13.83 13.63 -3.28
CA VAL A 44 -13.61 12.44 -4.14
C VAL A 44 -12.21 11.86 -3.96
N PHE A 45 -11.22 12.74 -3.78
CA PHE A 45 -9.84 12.34 -3.58
C PHE A 45 -9.57 11.97 -2.12
N THR A 46 -10.15 12.69 -1.15
CA THR A 46 -10.00 12.30 0.26
C THR A 46 -10.60 10.93 0.54
N ASP A 47 -11.76 10.61 -0.06
CA ASP A 47 -12.44 9.32 0.06
C ASP A 47 -11.56 8.19 -0.51
N LEU A 48 -10.90 8.43 -1.66
CA LEU A 48 -9.92 7.47 -2.21
C LEU A 48 -8.81 7.17 -1.21
N PHE A 49 -8.17 8.20 -0.64
CA PHE A 49 -7.10 7.99 0.34
C PHE A 49 -7.61 7.29 1.60
N GLU A 50 -8.84 7.56 2.04
CA GLU A 50 -9.45 6.87 3.16
C GLU A 50 -9.73 5.38 2.88
N GLU A 51 -10.16 5.04 1.65
CA GLU A 51 -10.29 3.63 1.24
C GLU A 51 -8.93 2.93 1.18
N LEU A 52 -7.87 3.60 0.71
CA LEU A 52 -6.50 3.07 0.73
C LEU A 52 -6.00 2.83 2.17
N GLU A 53 -6.22 3.77 3.08
CA GLU A 53 -5.89 3.63 4.50
C GLU A 53 -6.70 2.52 5.19
N ARG A 54 -8.00 2.42 4.85
CA ARG A 54 -8.90 1.37 5.36
C ARG A 54 -8.49 -0.01 4.84
N TYR A 55 -8.09 -0.13 3.58
CA TYR A 55 -7.53 -1.36 3.04
C TYR A 55 -6.29 -1.77 3.83
N TYR A 56 -5.33 -0.87 3.99
CA TYR A 56 -4.09 -1.18 4.71
C TYR A 56 -4.35 -1.60 6.16
N SER A 57 -5.31 -0.96 6.84
CA SER A 57 -5.62 -1.24 8.24
C SER A 57 -6.47 -2.51 8.42
N LYS A 58 -7.60 -2.61 7.71
CA LYS A 58 -8.63 -3.65 7.92
C LYS A 58 -8.64 -4.74 6.85
N GLY A 59 -8.25 -4.42 5.61
CA GLY A 59 -8.21 -5.36 4.48
C GLY A 59 -9.57 -5.79 3.94
N GLN A 60 -10.64 -5.09 4.31
CA GLN A 60 -12.03 -5.39 3.92
C GLN A 60 -12.51 -4.56 2.71
N VAL A 61 -11.58 -4.05 1.91
CA VAL A 61 -11.87 -3.19 0.76
C VAL A 61 -11.36 -3.92 -0.49
N ASP A 62 -12.17 -3.99 -1.55
CA ASP A 62 -11.63 -4.37 -2.85
C ASP A 62 -11.01 -3.14 -3.51
N LEU A 63 -9.67 -3.12 -3.58
CA LEU A 63 -8.94 -2.02 -4.20
C LEU A 63 -9.30 -1.83 -5.68
N ALA A 64 -9.67 -2.89 -6.40
CA ALA A 64 -10.09 -2.75 -7.79
C ALA A 64 -11.42 -1.99 -7.88
N GLU A 65 -12.38 -2.35 -7.04
CA GLU A 65 -13.68 -1.69 -6.96
C GLU A 65 -13.55 -0.23 -6.48
N ALA A 66 -12.73 0.02 -5.47
CA ALA A 66 -12.49 1.38 -4.96
C ALA A 66 -11.88 2.29 -6.05
N MET A 67 -10.93 1.78 -6.84
CA MET A 67 -10.35 2.53 -7.94
C MET A 67 -11.33 2.74 -9.10
N ASP A 68 -12.12 1.72 -9.45
CA ASP A 68 -13.16 1.82 -10.48
C ASP A 68 -14.21 2.88 -10.09
N ASN A 69 -14.66 2.87 -8.83
CA ASN A 69 -15.60 3.84 -8.28
C ASN A 69 -15.01 5.25 -8.26
N PHE A 70 -13.74 5.39 -7.87
CA PHE A 70 -13.02 6.67 -7.91
C PHE A 70 -12.99 7.25 -9.32
N PHE A 71 -12.54 6.48 -10.31
CA PHE A 71 -12.43 6.98 -11.69
C PHE A 71 -13.79 7.22 -12.34
N ASN A 72 -14.82 6.42 -12.04
CA ASN A 72 -16.17 6.67 -12.52
C ASN A 72 -16.73 7.99 -11.93
N THR A 73 -16.54 8.21 -10.62
CA THR A 73 -16.95 9.46 -9.97
C THR A 73 -16.20 10.65 -10.54
N LEU A 74 -14.89 10.52 -10.73
CA LEU A 74 -14.06 11.56 -11.36
C LEU A 74 -14.53 11.87 -12.78
N TYR A 75 -14.85 10.84 -13.57
CA TYR A 75 -15.38 11.00 -14.92
C TYR A 75 -16.67 11.81 -14.95
N GLN A 76 -17.65 11.47 -14.11
CA GLN A 76 -18.90 12.21 -14.02
C GLN A 76 -18.66 13.67 -13.63
N LYS A 77 -17.79 13.95 -12.63
CA LYS A 77 -17.47 15.32 -12.23
C LYS A 77 -16.78 16.10 -13.35
N MET A 78 -15.79 15.51 -14.00
CA MET A 78 -15.10 16.15 -15.12
C MET A 78 -16.03 16.44 -16.29
N PHE A 79 -16.96 15.53 -16.58
CA PHE A 79 -17.97 15.73 -17.59
C PHE A 79 -18.89 16.92 -17.27
N THR A 80 -19.33 17.06 -16.01
CA THR A 80 -20.14 18.22 -15.59
C THR A 80 -19.38 19.54 -15.70
N VAL A 81 -18.09 19.55 -15.34
CA VAL A 81 -17.24 20.75 -15.43
C VAL A 81 -16.99 21.14 -16.88
N LEU A 82 -16.69 20.18 -17.76
CA LEU A 82 -16.47 20.42 -19.18
C LEU A 82 -17.74 20.95 -19.88
N ASN A 83 -18.91 20.45 -19.47
CA ASN A 83 -20.19 20.76 -20.09
C ASN A 83 -21.08 21.64 -19.19
N ALA A 84 -20.47 22.60 -18.47
CA ALA A 84 -21.14 23.43 -17.47
C ALA A 84 -22.36 24.23 -18.00
N GLN A 85 -22.46 24.43 -19.31
CA GLN A 85 -23.61 25.07 -19.97
C GLN A 85 -24.91 24.24 -19.97
N TYR A 86 -24.83 22.96 -19.59
CA TYR A 86 -25.96 22.05 -19.53
C TYR A 86 -26.29 21.68 -18.08
N SER A 87 -27.55 21.35 -17.83
CA SER A 87 -27.98 20.75 -16.57
C SER A 87 -28.04 19.24 -16.70
N PHE A 88 -27.48 18.53 -15.72
CA PHE A 88 -27.47 17.07 -15.65
C PHE A 88 -28.23 16.62 -14.39
N ASP A 89 -29.12 15.63 -14.55
CA ASP A 89 -29.74 14.92 -13.43
C ASP A 89 -28.94 13.65 -13.09
N ASP A 90 -29.21 13.04 -11.93
CA ASP A 90 -28.49 11.86 -11.47
C ASP A 90 -28.65 10.67 -12.44
N LYS A 91 -29.80 10.57 -13.11
CA LYS A 91 -30.05 9.54 -14.12
C LYS A 91 -29.14 9.70 -15.33
N TYR A 92 -28.96 10.94 -15.81
CA TYR A 92 -28.05 11.22 -16.92
C TYR A 92 -26.59 10.95 -16.52
N LEU A 93 -26.18 11.33 -15.30
CA LEU A 93 -24.84 11.03 -14.80
C LEU A 93 -24.60 9.52 -14.62
N GLY A 94 -25.62 8.75 -14.26
CA GLY A 94 -25.58 7.29 -14.30
C GLY A 94 -25.27 6.76 -15.70
N CYS A 95 -26.00 7.22 -16.72
CA CYS A 95 -25.74 6.85 -18.12
C CYS A 95 -24.33 7.26 -18.58
N VAL A 96 -23.88 8.46 -18.22
CA VAL A 96 -22.51 8.92 -18.48
C VAL A 96 -21.53 7.89 -17.94
N GLY A 97 -21.66 7.52 -16.65
CA GLY A 97 -20.80 6.51 -16.01
C GLY A 97 -20.75 5.15 -16.74
N GLU A 98 -21.85 4.69 -17.33
CA GLU A 98 -21.90 3.45 -18.12
C GLU A 98 -21.00 3.49 -19.36
N HIS A 99 -20.91 4.65 -20.03
CA HIS A 99 -20.04 4.84 -21.20
C HIS A 99 -18.56 5.02 -20.86
N MET A 100 -18.20 5.19 -19.59
CA MET A 100 -16.81 5.43 -19.18
C MET A 100 -15.85 4.31 -19.66
N LYS A 101 -16.26 3.04 -19.54
CA LYS A 101 -15.40 1.88 -19.89
C LYS A 101 -15.13 1.80 -21.39
N GLU A 102 -16.16 2.03 -22.21
CA GLU A 102 -16.07 1.98 -23.67
C GLU A 102 -15.22 3.15 -24.20
N LEU A 103 -15.44 4.35 -23.66
CA LEU A 103 -14.76 5.56 -24.13
C LEU A 103 -13.33 5.69 -23.63
N SER A 104 -13.01 5.07 -22.49
CA SER A 104 -11.68 5.14 -21.85
C SER A 104 -11.08 6.56 -21.88
N PRO A 105 -11.80 7.57 -21.37
CA PRO A 105 -11.49 8.99 -21.57
C PRO A 105 -10.21 9.44 -20.86
N PHE A 106 -9.75 8.66 -19.88
CA PHE A 106 -8.50 8.84 -19.16
C PHE A 106 -7.32 8.07 -19.78
N GLY A 107 -7.53 7.41 -20.92
CA GLY A 107 -6.56 6.50 -21.53
C GLY A 107 -6.37 5.24 -20.68
N ASP A 108 -5.13 4.77 -20.61
CA ASP A 108 -4.74 3.56 -19.88
C ASP A 108 -4.39 3.80 -18.41
N VAL A 109 -4.40 5.06 -17.96
CA VAL A 109 -4.04 5.46 -16.60
C VAL A 109 -4.89 4.75 -15.54
N PRO A 110 -6.24 4.68 -15.63
CA PRO A 110 -7.03 4.00 -14.62
C PRO A 110 -6.65 2.53 -14.45
N HIS A 111 -6.47 1.82 -15.55
CA HIS A 111 -6.10 0.41 -15.52
C HIS A 111 -4.69 0.20 -14.93
N LYS A 112 -3.70 0.94 -15.44
CA LYS A 112 -2.30 0.83 -14.99
C LYS A 112 -2.16 1.17 -13.50
N LEU A 113 -2.74 2.30 -13.07
CA LEU A 113 -2.66 2.75 -11.69
C LEU A 113 -3.38 1.77 -10.74
N SER A 114 -4.55 1.26 -11.11
CA SER A 114 -5.30 0.29 -10.29
C SER A 114 -4.53 -1.01 -10.08
N VAL A 115 -3.92 -1.54 -11.15
CA VAL A 115 -3.12 -2.78 -11.07
C VAL A 115 -1.87 -2.58 -10.22
N GLN A 116 -1.17 -1.46 -10.40
CA GLN A 116 0.03 -1.13 -9.62
C GLN A 116 -0.30 -0.94 -8.15
N LEU A 117 -1.33 -0.14 -7.83
CA LEU A 117 -1.79 0.07 -6.46
C LEU A 117 -2.18 -1.25 -5.80
N LYS A 118 -3.01 -2.05 -6.46
CA LYS A 118 -3.44 -3.35 -5.92
C LYS A 118 -2.25 -4.24 -5.57
N ARG A 119 -1.28 -4.38 -6.49
CA ARG A 119 -0.10 -5.24 -6.27
C ARG A 119 0.77 -4.73 -5.13
N SER A 120 1.06 -3.43 -5.10
CA SER A 120 1.89 -2.83 -4.05
C SER A 120 1.23 -2.92 -2.68
N PHE A 121 -0.05 -2.55 -2.56
CA PHE A 121 -0.77 -2.58 -1.29
C PHE A 121 -0.97 -4.01 -0.76
N VAL A 122 -1.27 -4.98 -1.63
CA VAL A 122 -1.37 -6.40 -1.23
C VAL A 122 -0.03 -6.86 -0.70
N ALA A 123 1.07 -6.69 -1.45
CA ALA A 123 2.40 -7.12 -1.03
C ALA A 123 2.82 -6.48 0.31
N THR A 124 2.61 -5.16 0.43
CA THR A 124 2.93 -4.39 1.63
C THR A 124 2.14 -4.86 2.85
N ARG A 125 0.82 -5.06 2.69
CA ARG A 125 -0.04 -5.52 3.79
C ARG A 125 0.30 -6.95 4.18
N THR A 126 0.43 -7.86 3.21
CA THR A 126 0.80 -9.26 3.45
C THR A 126 2.12 -9.35 4.19
N PHE A 127 3.13 -8.58 3.78
CA PHE A 127 4.43 -8.53 4.46
C PHE A 127 4.31 -8.08 5.92
N SER A 128 3.58 -7.00 6.19
CA SER A 128 3.38 -6.50 7.55
C SER A 128 2.58 -7.46 8.44
N GLN A 129 1.56 -8.13 7.86
CA GLN A 129 0.77 -9.14 8.57
C GLN A 129 1.60 -10.39 8.87
N ALA A 130 2.37 -10.86 7.90
CA ALA A 130 3.24 -12.02 8.02
C ALA A 130 4.28 -11.82 9.15
N LEU A 131 4.89 -10.64 9.24
CA LEU A 131 5.79 -10.28 10.36
C LEU A 131 5.06 -10.28 11.72
N GLY A 132 3.82 -9.80 11.75
CA GLY A 132 2.98 -9.85 12.95
C GLY A 132 2.69 -11.28 13.42
N VAL A 133 2.29 -12.15 12.48
CA VAL A 133 2.03 -13.57 12.76
C VAL A 133 3.31 -14.28 13.22
N ALA A 134 4.43 -14.06 12.54
CA ALA A 134 5.72 -14.62 12.94
C ALA A 134 6.14 -14.18 14.34
N SER A 135 5.90 -12.91 14.69
CA SER A 135 6.14 -12.41 16.05
C SER A 135 5.27 -13.10 17.09
N GLU A 136 4.01 -13.41 16.76
CA GLU A 136 3.08 -14.12 17.65
C GLU A 136 3.50 -15.58 17.83
N VAL A 137 3.87 -16.27 16.75
CA VAL A 137 4.36 -17.65 16.79
C VAL A 137 5.59 -17.76 17.68
N VAL A 138 6.61 -16.91 17.47
CA VAL A 138 7.83 -16.89 18.31
C VAL A 138 7.50 -16.60 19.78
N ASN A 139 6.56 -15.70 20.04
CA ASN A 139 6.12 -15.40 21.41
C ASN A 139 5.41 -16.59 22.07
N ASN A 140 4.60 -17.33 21.32
CA ASN A 140 3.90 -18.50 21.83
C ASN A 140 4.86 -19.67 22.04
N MET A 141 5.84 -19.88 21.15
CA MET A 141 6.89 -20.88 21.33
C MET A 141 7.75 -20.62 22.58
N GLY A 142 8.02 -19.36 22.90
CA GLY A 142 8.77 -18.98 24.10
C GLY A 142 8.05 -19.27 25.41
N LYS A 143 6.74 -19.53 25.37
CA LYS A 143 5.91 -19.84 26.55
C LYS A 143 5.71 -21.34 26.76
N ILE A 144 6.20 -22.19 25.85
CA ILE A 144 6.08 -23.64 25.96
C ILE A 144 7.02 -24.11 27.09
N PRO A 145 6.49 -24.69 28.19
CA PRO A 145 7.33 -25.18 29.27
C PRO A 145 8.09 -26.45 28.83
N PRO A 146 9.30 -26.68 29.36
CA PRO A 146 10.01 -27.93 29.10
C PRO A 146 9.22 -29.12 29.68
N SER A 147 9.21 -30.24 28.97
CA SER A 147 8.58 -31.47 29.45
C SER A 147 9.30 -32.01 30.70
N ALA A 148 8.59 -32.78 31.54
CA ALA A 148 9.21 -33.42 32.70
C ALA A 148 10.35 -34.39 32.33
N GLU A 149 10.32 -34.96 31.13
CA GLU A 149 11.42 -35.76 30.56
C GLU A 149 12.63 -34.88 30.22
N CYS A 150 12.40 -33.74 29.58
CA CYS A 150 13.45 -32.76 29.31
C CYS A 150 14.11 -32.28 30.60
N VAL A 151 13.32 -31.91 31.61
CA VAL A 151 13.86 -31.44 32.91
C VAL A 151 14.75 -32.52 33.52
N ARG A 152 14.31 -33.78 33.56
CA ARG A 152 15.13 -34.89 34.07
C ARG A 152 16.41 -35.11 33.27
N ALA A 153 16.34 -35.10 31.93
CA ALA A 153 17.49 -35.29 31.06
C ALA A 153 18.50 -34.13 31.20
N LEU A 154 18.00 -32.90 31.29
CA LEU A 154 18.80 -31.69 31.48
C LEU A 154 19.49 -31.70 32.85
N THR A 155 18.76 -32.03 33.93
CA THR A 155 19.35 -32.18 35.28
C THR A 155 20.41 -33.27 35.32
N LYS A 156 20.20 -34.39 34.63
CA LYS A 156 21.21 -35.46 34.51
C LYS A 156 22.46 -34.97 33.79
N MET A 157 22.30 -34.13 32.78
CA MET A 157 23.41 -33.58 32.01
C MET A 157 24.19 -32.51 32.77
N THR A 158 23.53 -31.62 33.50
CA THR A 158 24.16 -30.43 34.11
C THR A 158 24.39 -30.54 35.62
N GLY A 159 23.50 -31.22 36.35
CA GLY A 159 23.53 -31.28 37.81
C GLY A 159 24.19 -32.54 38.38
N CYS A 160 24.01 -33.71 37.75
CA CYS A 160 24.55 -34.96 38.28
C CYS A 160 26.08 -35.01 38.45
N PRO A 161 26.92 -34.41 37.58
CA PRO A 161 28.37 -34.42 37.79
C PRO A 161 28.78 -33.80 39.13
N ALA A 162 28.15 -32.69 39.52
CA ALA A 162 28.40 -32.07 40.82
C ALA A 162 28.00 -32.98 42.00
N CYS A 163 26.87 -33.68 41.90
CA CYS A 163 26.43 -34.66 42.91
C CYS A 163 27.36 -35.87 43.02
N GLN A 164 28.13 -36.18 41.97
CA GLN A 164 29.11 -37.26 41.93
C GLN A 164 30.52 -36.81 42.36
N GLY A 165 30.68 -35.57 42.81
CA GLY A 165 31.99 -35.02 43.21
C GLY A 165 32.84 -34.50 42.05
N LEU A 166 32.24 -34.28 40.88
CA LEU A 166 32.88 -33.79 39.66
C LEU A 166 32.25 -32.46 39.19
N PRO A 167 32.34 -31.37 39.97
CA PRO A 167 31.63 -30.11 39.70
C PRO A 167 32.09 -29.39 38.44
N ASP A 168 33.36 -29.53 38.05
CA ASP A 168 33.93 -28.85 36.88
C ASP A 168 33.76 -29.64 35.57
N LEU A 169 33.19 -30.85 35.64
CA LEU A 169 33.02 -31.70 34.47
C LEU A 169 31.87 -31.21 33.59
N LYS A 170 32.21 -30.73 32.39
CA LYS A 170 31.23 -30.29 31.40
C LYS A 170 30.68 -31.47 30.59
N ALA A 171 29.42 -31.36 30.19
CA ALA A 171 28.81 -32.33 29.28
C ALA A 171 29.53 -32.34 27.91
N CYS A 172 29.69 -33.53 27.33
CA CYS A 172 30.20 -33.69 25.97
C CYS A 172 29.28 -32.99 24.97
N SER A 173 29.84 -32.40 23.90
CA SER A 173 29.06 -31.66 22.88
C SER A 173 27.91 -32.50 22.30
N ASN A 174 28.18 -33.73 21.87
CA ASN A 174 27.15 -34.62 21.32
C ASN A 174 26.06 -34.99 22.34
N TYR A 175 26.45 -35.17 23.62
CA TYR A 175 25.48 -35.45 24.68
C TYR A 175 24.57 -34.23 24.91
N CYS A 176 25.15 -33.03 24.92
CA CYS A 176 24.42 -31.77 25.01
C CYS A 176 23.41 -31.58 23.88
N ILE A 177 23.86 -31.75 22.63
CA ILE A 177 22.99 -31.61 21.44
C ILE A 177 21.84 -32.62 21.50
N ASN A 178 22.10 -33.87 21.88
CA ASN A 178 21.05 -34.89 21.96
C ASN A 178 20.01 -34.58 23.05
N VAL A 179 20.44 -34.13 24.23
CA VAL A 179 19.50 -33.72 25.29
C VAL A 179 18.67 -32.51 24.84
N MET A 180 19.32 -31.51 24.25
CA MET A 180 18.63 -30.30 23.78
C MET A 180 17.65 -30.57 22.63
N LYS A 181 17.99 -31.46 21.69
CA LYS A 181 17.06 -31.91 20.62
C LYS A 181 15.81 -32.56 21.19
N GLY A 182 15.94 -33.39 22.22
CA GLY A 182 14.77 -33.97 22.90
C GLY A 182 13.92 -32.90 23.61
N CYS A 183 14.58 -31.95 24.27
CA CYS A 183 13.94 -30.83 24.95
C CYS A 183 13.19 -29.86 24.03
N LEU A 184 13.70 -29.65 22.81
CA LEU A 184 13.18 -28.71 21.82
C LEU A 184 12.45 -29.42 20.67
N SER A 185 11.94 -30.63 20.90
CA SER A 185 11.23 -31.44 19.89
C SER A 185 10.07 -30.68 19.23
N TYR A 186 9.23 -30.02 20.02
CA TYR A 186 8.15 -29.17 19.50
C TYR A 186 8.66 -27.98 18.66
N HIS A 187 9.85 -27.46 18.95
CA HIS A 187 10.44 -26.39 18.16
C HIS A 187 10.99 -26.92 16.84
N THR A 188 11.55 -28.12 16.84
CA THR A 188 12.04 -28.77 15.61
C THR A 188 10.91 -29.16 14.65
N GLU A 189 9.69 -29.40 15.14
CA GLU A 189 8.52 -29.63 14.28
C GLU A 189 8.14 -28.38 13.47
N LEU A 190 8.38 -27.17 14.00
CA LEU A 190 8.10 -25.92 13.29
C LEU A 190 9.17 -25.58 12.25
N ASP A 191 10.37 -26.13 12.36
CA ASP A 191 11.54 -25.74 11.56
C ASP A 191 11.24 -25.71 10.05
N THR A 192 10.59 -26.74 9.52
CA THR A 192 10.24 -26.81 8.09
C THR A 192 9.30 -25.69 7.66
N GLU A 193 8.23 -25.44 8.42
CA GLU A 193 7.27 -24.37 8.10
C GLU A 193 7.86 -22.98 8.32
N TRP A 194 8.76 -22.84 9.29
CA TRP A 194 9.49 -21.59 9.51
C TRP A 194 10.42 -21.26 8.34
N ASN A 195 11.15 -22.25 7.81
CA ASN A 195 12.00 -22.07 6.64
C ASN A 195 11.15 -21.72 5.40
N ASN A 196 10.03 -22.42 5.16
CA ASN A 196 9.08 -22.06 4.09
C ASN A 196 8.54 -20.63 4.22
N PHE A 197 8.27 -20.19 5.45
CA PHE A 197 7.86 -18.82 5.75
C PHE A 197 8.95 -17.81 5.40
N VAL A 198 10.20 -18.05 5.84
CA VAL A 198 11.35 -17.18 5.55
C VAL A 198 11.58 -17.05 4.05
N ASP A 199 11.57 -18.15 3.30
CA ASP A 199 11.71 -18.15 1.84
C ASP A 199 10.58 -17.37 1.15
N SER A 200 9.36 -17.50 1.65
CA SER A 200 8.21 -16.78 1.11
C SER A 200 8.29 -15.28 1.41
N MET A 201 8.77 -14.92 2.60
CA MET A 201 9.00 -13.54 3.00
C MET A 201 10.09 -12.88 2.16
N GLU A 202 11.17 -13.59 1.85
CA GLU A 202 12.22 -13.09 0.97
C GLU A 202 11.68 -12.77 -0.44
N LYS A 203 10.86 -13.66 -1.00
CA LYS A 203 10.21 -13.42 -2.31
C LYS A 203 9.32 -12.18 -2.29
N VAL A 204 8.57 -11.94 -1.20
CA VAL A 204 7.72 -10.74 -1.07
C VAL A 204 8.60 -9.49 -0.93
N THR A 205 9.68 -9.57 -0.15
CA THR A 205 10.69 -8.52 0.00
C THR A 205 11.29 -8.10 -1.35
N ASP A 206 11.68 -9.06 -2.20
CA ASP A 206 12.23 -8.76 -3.53
C ASP A 206 11.21 -8.04 -4.42
N ARG A 207 9.92 -8.41 -4.33
CA ARG A 207 8.86 -7.73 -5.07
C ARG A 207 8.63 -6.31 -4.57
N LEU A 208 8.69 -6.09 -3.25
CA LEU A 208 8.56 -4.77 -2.62
C LEU A 208 9.74 -3.84 -2.94
N MET A 209 10.96 -4.36 -3.09
CA MET A 209 12.11 -3.55 -3.53
C MET A 209 12.13 -3.32 -5.05
N GLY A 210 11.35 -4.09 -5.82
CA GLY A 210 11.28 -3.99 -7.27
C GLY A 210 9.92 -3.49 -7.77
N PRO A 211 9.16 -4.32 -8.49
CA PRO A 211 7.98 -3.87 -9.25
C PRO A 211 6.79 -3.45 -8.39
N PHE A 212 6.72 -3.86 -7.12
CA PHE A 212 5.61 -3.58 -6.20
C PHE A 212 6.03 -2.61 -5.09
N ASN A 213 7.07 -1.80 -5.34
CA ASN A 213 7.48 -0.75 -4.43
C ASN A 213 6.33 0.25 -4.24
N ILE A 214 5.84 0.36 -3.00
CA ILE A 214 4.70 1.20 -2.67
C ILE A 214 5.05 2.70 -2.71
N GLU A 215 6.29 3.10 -2.41
CA GLU A 215 6.73 4.51 -2.55
C GLU A 215 6.60 4.95 -4.01
N MET A 216 7.11 4.12 -4.93
CA MET A 216 7.08 4.38 -6.37
C MET A 216 5.66 4.47 -6.97
N VAL A 217 4.65 3.93 -6.28
CA VAL A 217 3.25 3.98 -6.73
C VAL A 217 2.46 5.07 -6.00
N VAL A 218 2.67 5.25 -4.68
CA VAL A 218 1.90 6.15 -3.83
C VAL A 218 2.39 7.61 -3.92
N GLU A 219 3.70 7.84 -4.04
CA GLU A 219 4.24 9.20 -4.14
C GLU A 219 3.77 9.93 -5.42
N PRO A 220 3.82 9.32 -6.62
CA PRO A 220 3.39 10.01 -7.84
C PRO A 220 1.88 9.89 -8.15
N ILE A 221 1.03 9.51 -7.18
CA ILE A 221 -0.43 9.40 -7.39
C ILE A 221 -1.01 10.71 -7.93
N ASN A 222 -0.58 11.84 -7.38
CA ASN A 222 -1.01 13.18 -7.81
C ASN A 222 -0.67 13.44 -9.28
N ILE A 223 0.56 13.14 -9.70
CA ILE A 223 0.99 13.31 -11.08
C ILE A 223 0.20 12.38 -12.01
N LYS A 224 0.01 11.11 -11.63
CA LYS A 224 -0.73 10.13 -12.44
C LYS A 224 -2.20 10.49 -12.61
N ILE A 225 -2.86 10.94 -11.54
CA ILE A 225 -4.26 11.39 -11.64
C ILE A 225 -4.36 12.69 -12.45
N SER A 226 -3.38 13.59 -12.34
CA SER A 226 -3.31 14.79 -13.17
C SER A 226 -3.10 14.46 -14.66
N GLU A 227 -2.29 13.44 -14.98
CA GLU A 227 -2.14 12.89 -16.33
C GLU A 227 -3.46 12.35 -16.89
N ALA A 228 -4.22 11.57 -16.10
CA ALA A 228 -5.56 11.14 -16.50
C ALA A 228 -6.49 12.33 -16.80
N ILE A 229 -6.47 13.35 -15.94
CA ILE A 229 -7.26 14.57 -16.11
C ILE A 229 -6.88 15.30 -17.42
N MET A 230 -5.59 15.37 -17.75
CA MET A 230 -5.12 15.95 -19.02
C MET A 230 -5.62 15.15 -20.23
N ASN A 231 -5.50 13.82 -20.21
CA ASN A 231 -5.99 12.95 -21.29
C ASN A 231 -7.49 13.16 -21.55
N PHE A 232 -8.29 13.35 -20.48
CA PHE A 232 -9.71 13.65 -20.63
C PHE A 232 -9.93 15.02 -21.27
N GLN A 233 -9.14 16.03 -20.92
CA GLN A 233 -9.29 17.38 -21.44
C GLN A 233 -9.00 17.43 -22.95
N GLU A 234 -8.00 16.70 -23.40
CA GLU A 234 -7.67 16.58 -24.82
C GLU A 234 -8.79 15.88 -25.61
N ASN A 235 -9.38 14.82 -25.04
CA ASN A 235 -10.45 14.05 -25.68
C ASN A 235 -11.87 14.58 -25.37
N GLY A 236 -11.97 15.66 -24.59
CA GLY A 236 -13.24 16.14 -24.02
C GLY A 236 -14.36 16.35 -25.04
N PRO A 237 -14.12 17.01 -26.19
CA PRO A 237 -15.15 17.22 -27.20
C PRO A 237 -15.70 15.91 -27.80
N GLU A 238 -14.83 14.93 -28.07
CA GLU A 238 -15.23 13.63 -28.61
C GLU A 238 -16.04 12.84 -27.57
N VAL A 239 -15.58 12.85 -26.31
CA VAL A 239 -16.29 12.23 -25.18
C VAL A 239 -17.68 12.82 -25.04
N SER A 240 -17.82 14.15 -25.05
CA SER A 240 -19.12 14.83 -25.02
C SER A 240 -20.02 14.42 -26.17
N GLN A 241 -19.50 14.36 -27.40
CA GLN A 241 -20.28 13.97 -28.57
C GLN A 241 -20.80 12.53 -28.48
N ARG A 242 -19.96 11.58 -28.07
CA ARG A 242 -20.35 10.17 -27.94
C ARG A 242 -21.35 9.98 -26.81
N VAL A 243 -21.16 10.63 -25.67
CA VAL A 243 -22.11 10.61 -24.55
C VAL A 243 -23.46 11.23 -24.96
N PHE A 244 -23.47 12.35 -25.69
CA PHE A 244 -24.72 12.94 -26.19
C PHE A 244 -25.45 12.04 -27.19
N SER A 245 -24.71 11.18 -27.90
CA SER A 245 -25.28 10.21 -28.84
C SER A 245 -25.85 8.99 -28.12
N GLY A 246 -25.22 8.54 -27.03
CA GLY A 246 -25.68 7.41 -26.22
C GLY A 246 -26.77 7.76 -25.21
N CYS A 247 -26.56 8.81 -24.41
CA CYS A 247 -27.45 9.24 -23.34
C CYS A 247 -28.49 10.30 -23.77
N GLY A 248 -28.37 10.86 -24.98
CA GLY A 248 -29.20 11.95 -25.47
C GLY A 248 -28.63 13.34 -25.15
N LYS A 249 -29.14 14.38 -25.83
CA LYS A 249 -28.69 15.76 -25.61
C LYS A 249 -29.30 16.34 -24.33
N PRO A 250 -28.47 16.83 -23.38
CA PRO A 250 -28.94 17.40 -22.12
C PRO A 250 -29.59 18.78 -22.34
N THR A 251 -30.40 19.21 -21.36
CA THR A 251 -31.06 20.53 -21.40
C THR A 251 -30.06 21.64 -21.10
N LEU A 252 -30.13 22.73 -21.85
CA LEU A 252 -29.32 23.92 -21.58
C LEU A 252 -29.71 24.53 -20.23
N GLN A 253 -28.71 24.92 -19.46
CA GLN A 253 -28.92 25.57 -18.17
C GLN A 253 -29.53 26.96 -18.44
N HIS A 254 -30.75 27.20 -17.96
CA HIS A 254 -31.39 28.52 -18.06
C HIS A 254 -30.71 29.51 -17.10
N HIS A 255 -29.60 30.12 -17.53
CA HIS A 255 -29.03 31.24 -16.80
C HIS A 255 -29.85 32.52 -17.04
N ARG A 256 -30.61 32.94 -16.02
CA ARG A 256 -30.92 34.36 -15.80
C ARG A 256 -29.57 35.09 -15.71
N ARG A 257 -29.26 35.96 -16.69
CA ARG A 257 -28.03 36.75 -16.80
C ARG A 257 -27.56 37.27 -15.43
N ARG A 258 -26.54 36.64 -14.85
CA ARG A 258 -25.63 37.29 -13.90
C ARG A 258 -24.29 37.39 -14.63
N ARG A 259 -23.93 38.61 -15.00
CA ARG A 259 -22.72 38.96 -15.73
C ARG A 259 -21.53 38.79 -14.78
N ASP A 260 -20.92 37.62 -14.82
CA ASP A 260 -19.51 37.41 -14.45
C ASP A 260 -18.95 36.40 -15.45
N THR A 261 -18.66 36.90 -16.66
CA THR A 261 -17.97 36.13 -17.69
C THR A 261 -16.48 36.20 -17.40
N THR A 262 -16.00 35.36 -16.50
CA THR A 262 -14.65 34.82 -16.65
C THR A 262 -14.80 33.70 -17.67
N GLU A 263 -14.60 34.02 -18.95
CA GLU A 263 -14.38 32.99 -19.96
C GLU A 263 -13.21 32.13 -19.46
N LEU A 264 -13.50 30.91 -19.02
CA LEU A 264 -12.49 29.92 -18.68
C LEU A 264 -11.83 29.47 -19.97
N LYS A 265 -10.85 30.25 -20.44
CA LYS A 265 -9.89 29.78 -21.43
C LYS A 265 -9.04 28.70 -20.77
N PHE A 266 -9.32 27.46 -21.15
CA PHE A 266 -8.54 26.28 -20.81
C PHE A 266 -7.14 26.30 -21.47
N GLU A 267 -6.88 27.27 -22.33
CA GLU A 267 -5.60 27.49 -23.00
C GLU A 267 -4.60 28.18 -22.06
N SER A 268 -3.83 27.37 -21.34
CA SER A 268 -2.41 27.55 -20.96
C SER A 268 -2.08 26.90 -19.61
N LEU A 269 -2.53 25.67 -19.38
CA LEU A 269 -1.80 24.79 -18.46
C LEU A 269 -0.58 24.25 -19.19
N GLN A 270 0.38 25.14 -19.49
CA GLN A 270 1.74 24.70 -19.74
C GLN A 270 2.22 24.07 -18.44
N PHE A 271 2.22 22.73 -18.41
CA PHE A 271 3.22 22.02 -17.65
C PHE A 271 4.55 22.57 -18.16
N SER A 272 5.11 23.56 -17.45
CA SER A 272 6.56 23.60 -17.39
C SER A 272 6.92 22.20 -16.94
N GLN A 273 7.49 21.43 -17.86
CA GLN A 273 8.42 20.39 -17.51
C GLN A 273 9.50 21.09 -16.69
N THR A 274 9.22 21.36 -15.42
CA THR A 274 10.21 21.11 -14.41
C THR A 274 10.45 19.61 -14.54
N SER A 275 11.39 19.27 -15.41
CA SER A 275 12.46 18.35 -15.09
C SER A 275 13.19 18.86 -13.83
N ALA A 276 12.43 19.12 -12.76
CA ALA A 276 12.91 18.82 -11.46
C ALA A 276 13.06 17.31 -11.53
N GLY A 277 14.30 16.83 -11.55
CA GLY A 277 14.57 15.52 -11.01
C GLY A 277 13.78 15.35 -9.70
N PRO A 278 13.55 14.08 -9.26
CA PRO A 278 12.78 13.80 -8.06
C PRO A 278 13.17 14.83 -7.01
N PRO A 279 12.19 15.55 -6.41
CA PRO A 279 12.53 16.67 -5.55
C PRO A 279 13.58 16.14 -4.59
N ASP A 280 14.74 16.80 -4.56
CA ASP A 280 15.80 16.55 -3.61
C ASP A 280 15.28 17.06 -2.24
N LYS A 281 14.12 16.54 -1.82
CA LYS A 281 13.71 16.46 -0.44
C LYS A 281 14.81 15.59 0.12
N GLY A 282 15.79 16.22 0.78
CA GLY A 282 16.75 15.52 1.62
C GLY A 282 15.97 14.58 2.51
N ASN A 283 15.87 13.32 2.09
CA ASN A 283 14.93 12.36 2.65
C ASN A 283 15.61 11.82 3.90
N ASN A 284 15.53 12.62 4.96
CA ASN A 284 15.90 12.20 6.32
C ASN A 284 14.85 11.23 6.89
N GLY A 285 13.81 10.88 6.12
CA GLY A 285 12.89 9.79 6.41
C GLY A 285 13.50 8.41 6.09
N PRO A 286 13.12 7.36 6.82
CA PRO A 286 13.47 5.99 6.44
C PRO A 286 12.78 5.64 5.12
N THR A 287 13.53 5.19 4.11
CA THR A 287 12.97 4.69 2.84
C THR A 287 12.51 3.25 2.98
N LEU A 288 11.60 2.80 2.10
CA LEU A 288 11.18 1.39 2.03
C LEU A 288 12.38 0.46 1.87
N ASP A 289 13.35 0.84 1.04
CA ASP A 289 14.56 0.05 0.81
C ASP A 289 15.39 -0.13 2.09
N ARG A 290 15.55 0.93 2.89
CA ARG A 290 16.27 0.83 4.18
C ARG A 290 15.50 -0.05 5.15
N LEU A 291 14.18 0.13 5.24
CA LEU A 291 13.31 -0.68 6.09
C LEU A 291 13.41 -2.16 5.72
N VAL A 292 13.26 -2.48 4.44
CA VAL A 292 13.24 -3.86 3.95
C VAL A 292 14.61 -4.53 4.09
N LYS A 293 15.71 -3.81 3.82
CA LYS A 293 17.08 -4.31 4.09
C LYS A 293 17.32 -4.57 5.57
N ASP A 294 16.90 -3.66 6.44
CA ASP A 294 16.99 -3.84 7.88
C ASP A 294 16.22 -5.07 8.35
N ILE A 295 15.04 -5.32 7.76
CA ILE A 295 14.22 -6.49 8.08
C ILE A 295 14.88 -7.76 7.56
N ARG A 296 15.41 -7.76 6.33
CA ARG A 296 16.14 -8.90 5.75
C ARG A 296 17.33 -9.29 6.64
N GLN A 297 18.17 -8.33 7.02
CA GLN A 297 19.31 -8.57 7.89
C GLN A 297 18.90 -9.13 9.27
N LYS A 298 17.83 -8.61 9.86
CA LYS A 298 17.44 -8.92 11.25
C LYS A 298 16.50 -10.11 11.41
N VAL A 299 15.80 -10.50 10.35
CA VAL A 299 14.74 -11.52 10.38
C VAL A 299 15.04 -12.70 9.47
N ILE A 300 15.76 -12.49 8.37
CA ILE A 300 16.11 -13.56 7.44
C ILE A 300 17.50 -14.09 7.82
N GLU A 301 18.50 -13.22 7.90
CA GLU A 301 19.90 -13.64 8.11
C GLU A 301 20.18 -14.12 9.55
N THR A 302 19.46 -13.59 10.55
CA THR A 302 19.59 -14.04 11.95
C THR A 302 19.11 -15.47 12.17
N PHE A 303 18.34 -16.04 11.24
CA PHE A 303 17.72 -17.37 11.39
C PHE A 303 18.25 -18.40 10.38
N THR A 304 18.89 -17.97 9.29
CA THR A 304 19.56 -18.88 8.33
C THR A 304 20.98 -19.29 8.74
N GLU A 305 21.63 -18.59 9.68
CA GLU A 305 22.98 -18.95 10.18
C GLU A 305 22.97 -19.79 11.48
N SER A 306 21.82 -20.36 11.87
CA SER A 306 21.69 -21.20 13.09
C SER A 306 21.82 -22.69 12.79
#